data_AF-A0A2H9L9P4-F1
#
_entry.id   AF-A0A2H9L9P4-F1
#
_cell.length_a   1.000
_cell.length_b   1.000
_cell.length_c   1.000
_cell.angle_alpha   90.00
_cell.angle_beta   90.00
_cell.angle_gamma   90.00
#
_symmetry.space_group_name_H-M   'P 1'
#
loop_
_entity.id
_entity.type
_entity.pdbx_description
1 polymer ?
#
loop_
_entity_poly.entity_id
_entity_poly.type
_entity_poly.pdbx_seq_one_letter_code
_entity_poly.pdbx_strand_id
1 'polypeptide(L)'
;MFAADYPRTASSPSTWHSARALIYSKGFREKSHHALLVALRCLFARELETELVESFEDAMSLREEADYRLAFSEEGATSVITGAEKFLNKAKSILKIE
;
A
#
# COMPACT_ATOMS: atom_id res chain seq x y z
N MET A 1 13.34 -14.51 29.82
CA MET A 1 13.90 -14.66 28.47
C MET A 1 13.07 -13.76 27.57
N PHE A 2 13.64 -12.64 27.14
CA PHE A 2 12.93 -11.55 26.47
C PHE A 2 12.44 -12.02 25.10
N ALA A 3 11.12 -11.97 24.89
CA ALA A 3 10.54 -12.04 23.56
C ALA A 3 10.91 -10.72 22.86
N ALA A 4 11.91 -10.77 21.97
CA ALA A 4 12.27 -9.64 21.15
C ALA A 4 11.07 -9.26 20.26
N ASP A 5 10.70 -7.98 20.31
CA ASP A 5 9.82 -7.32 19.37
C ASP A 5 10.30 -7.56 17.93
N TYR A 6 9.73 -8.55 17.27
CA TYR A 6 9.88 -8.76 15.84
C TYR A 6 8.89 -7.79 15.16
N PRO A 7 9.28 -6.97 14.17
CA PRO A 7 8.36 -6.07 13.50
C PRO A 7 7.36 -6.90 12.68
N ARG A 8 6.27 -7.31 13.32
CA ARG A 8 5.07 -7.83 12.66
C ARG A 8 4.40 -6.68 11.92
N THR A 9 4.86 -6.42 10.71
CA THR A 9 4.03 -6.20 9.51
C THR A 9 4.90 -5.55 8.44
N ALA A 10 5.27 -6.32 7.41
CA ALA A 10 5.75 -5.80 6.13
C ALA A 10 4.66 -5.01 5.37
N SER A 11 3.42 -5.01 5.88
CA SER A 11 2.29 -4.29 5.32
C SER A 11 1.98 -3.06 6.16
N SER A 12 2.06 -1.85 5.59
CA SER A 12 1.42 -0.69 6.23
C SER A 12 -0.09 -0.77 5.98
N PRO A 13 -0.95 -0.97 7.00
CA PRO A 13 -2.39 -1.04 6.81
C PRO A 13 -2.96 0.25 6.21
N SER A 14 -2.28 1.38 6.44
CA SER A 14 -2.68 2.70 5.93
C SER A 14 -2.72 2.74 4.40
N THR A 15 -1.76 2.15 3.69
CA THR A 15 -1.72 2.14 2.22
C THR A 15 -2.90 1.37 1.64
N TRP A 16 -3.23 0.22 2.24
CA TRP A 16 -4.38 -0.61 1.83
C TRP A 16 -5.72 0.09 2.05
N HIS A 17 -5.90 0.71 3.22
CA HIS A 17 -7.13 1.46 3.49
C HIS A 17 -7.23 2.72 2.62
N SER A 18 -6.10 3.36 2.30
CA SER A 18 -6.06 4.53 1.40
C SER A 18 -6.43 4.14 -0.03
N ALA A 19 -5.88 3.05 -0.55
CA ALA A 19 -6.22 2.54 -1.88
C ALA A 19 -7.71 2.16 -1.99
N ARG A 20 -8.25 1.52 -0.95
CA ARG A 20 -9.69 1.22 -0.83
C ARG A 20 -10.54 2.49 -0.79
N ALA A 21 -10.14 3.50 -0.01
CA ALA A 21 -10.86 4.77 0.07
C ALA A 21 -10.91 5.46 -1.30
N LEU A 22 -9.81 5.45 -2.05
CA LEU A 22 -9.76 6.00 -3.41
C LEU A 22 -10.76 5.30 -4.34
N ILE A 23 -10.71 3.98 -4.47
CA ILE A 23 -11.63 3.29 -5.38
C ILE A 23 -13.09 3.39 -4.91
N TYR A 24 -13.33 3.44 -3.60
CA TYR A 24 -14.66 3.65 -3.02
C TYR A 24 -15.21 5.04 -3.37
N SER A 25 -14.36 6.08 -3.40
CA SER A 25 -14.77 7.42 -3.85
C SER A 25 -15.25 7.46 -5.31
N LYS A 26 -14.87 6.47 -6.12
CA LYS A 26 -15.33 6.27 -7.49
C LYS A 26 -16.49 5.28 -7.61
N GLY A 27 -17.02 4.78 -6.49
CA GLY A 27 -18.14 3.84 -6.44
C GLY A 27 -17.76 2.37 -6.60
N PHE A 28 -16.48 2.02 -6.53
CA PHE A 28 -15.99 0.64 -6.69
C PHE A 28 -15.65 -0.01 -5.34
N ARG A 29 -15.81 -1.34 -5.29
CA ARG A 29 -15.28 -2.20 -4.22
C ARG A 29 -14.38 -3.27 -4.84
N GLU A 30 -13.22 -3.48 -4.26
CA GLU A 30 -12.28 -4.50 -4.71
C GLU A 30 -12.73 -5.91 -4.30
N LYS A 31 -12.43 -6.89 -5.16
CA LYS A 31 -12.69 -8.32 -4.91
C LYS A 31 -11.42 -9.12 -4.59
N SER A 32 -10.25 -8.55 -4.86
CA SER A 32 -8.94 -9.16 -4.62
C SER A 32 -7.85 -8.08 -4.62
N HIS A 33 -6.64 -8.44 -4.14
CA HIS A 33 -5.47 -7.56 -4.17
C HIS A 33 -5.13 -7.09 -5.59
N HIS A 34 -5.10 -8.03 -6.55
CA HIS A 34 -4.90 -7.71 -7.96
C HIS A 34 -5.98 -6.78 -8.52
N ALA A 35 -7.26 -7.01 -8.19
CA ALA A 35 -8.35 -6.14 -8.64
C ALA A 35 -8.21 -4.71 -8.13
N LEU A 36 -7.69 -4.53 -6.90
CA LEU A 36 -7.41 -3.20 -6.34
C LEU A 36 -6.30 -2.48 -7.13
N LEU A 37 -5.20 -3.16 -7.43
CA LEU A 37 -4.10 -2.60 -8.23
C LEU A 37 -4.57 -2.19 -9.64
N VAL A 38 -5.34 -3.04 -10.31
CA VAL A 38 -5.92 -2.72 -11.62
C VAL A 38 -6.85 -1.50 -11.53
N ALA A 39 -7.70 -1.44 -10.51
CA ALA A 39 -8.60 -0.31 -10.32
C ALA A 39 -7.85 1.00 -10.09
N LEU A 40 -6.75 1.00 -9.33
CA LEU A 40 -5.90 2.18 -9.15
C LEU A 40 -5.30 2.64 -10.50
N ARG A 41 -4.72 1.70 -11.26
CA ARG A 41 -4.13 1.97 -12.57
C ARG A 41 -5.15 2.52 -13.56
N CYS A 42 -6.38 2.04 -13.54
CA CYS A 42 -7.41 2.48 -14.49
C CYS A 42 -8.10 3.80 -14.08
N LEU A 43 -8.43 3.95 -12.80
CA LEU A 43 -9.28 5.05 -12.33
C LEU A 43 -8.51 6.30 -11.92
N PHE A 44 -7.21 6.16 -11.65
CA PHE A 44 -6.36 7.22 -11.12
C PHE A 44 -5.05 7.38 -11.89
N ALA A 45 -4.98 6.93 -13.14
CA ALA A 45 -3.78 6.99 -13.99
C ALA A 45 -3.19 8.40 -14.15
N ARG A 46 -4.02 9.44 -14.03
CA ARG A 46 -3.61 10.85 -14.21
C ARG A 46 -3.33 11.53 -12.87
N GLU A 47 -3.95 11.02 -11.80
CA GLU A 47 -3.89 11.59 -10.47
C GLU A 47 -2.78 10.96 -9.61
N LEU A 48 -2.45 9.68 -9.84
CA LEU A 48 -1.36 8.97 -9.19
C LEU A 48 -0.13 8.92 -10.09
N GLU A 49 1.02 9.26 -9.52
CA GLU A 49 2.32 9.08 -10.17
C GLU A 49 2.62 7.59 -10.32
N THR A 50 3.25 7.20 -11.43
CA THR A 50 3.60 5.79 -11.72
C THR A 50 4.38 5.17 -10.57
N GLU A 51 5.36 5.89 -10.01
CA GLU A 51 6.17 5.46 -8.89
C GLU A 51 5.35 5.12 -7.64
N LEU A 52 4.22 5.80 -7.40
CA LEU A 52 3.35 5.51 -6.26
C LEU A 52 2.55 4.22 -6.47
N VAL A 53 2.18 3.93 -7.72
CA VAL A 53 1.48 2.69 -8.08
C VAL A 53 2.44 1.50 -8.05
N GLU A 54 3.67 1.67 -8.51
CA GLU A 54 4.75 0.67 -8.41
C GLU A 54 5.11 0.40 -6.94
N SER A 55 5.29 1.45 -6.13
CA SER A 55 5.51 1.31 -4.68
C SER A 55 4.36 0.56 -3.98
N PHE A 56 3.12 0.75 -4.44
CA PHE A 56 1.97 0.02 -3.94
C PHE A 56 2.04 -1.47 -4.30
N GLU A 57 2.39 -1.80 -5.55
CA GLU A 57 2.57 -3.18 -6.03
C GLU A 57 3.72 -3.89 -5.30
N ASP A 58 4.83 -3.21 -5.08
CA ASP A 58 5.98 -3.73 -4.31
C ASP A 58 5.58 -4.01 -2.87
N ALA A 59 4.81 -3.13 -2.24
CA ALA A 59 4.27 -3.35 -0.90
C ALA A 59 3.29 -4.54 -0.85
N MET A 60 2.54 -4.80 -1.92
CA MET A 60 1.71 -6.03 -2.00
C MET A 60 2.58 -7.28 -2.11
N SER A 61 3.62 -7.24 -2.95
CA SER A 61 4.52 -8.37 -3.19
C SER A 61 5.33 -8.69 -1.92
N LEU A 62 5.89 -7.69 -1.25
CA LEU A 62 6.59 -7.85 0.03
C LEU A 62 5.70 -8.41 1.12
N ARG A 63 4.40 -8.08 1.13
CA ARG A 63 3.45 -8.70 2.07
C ARG A 63 3.27 -10.19 1.78
N GLU A 64 3.10 -10.56 0.52
CA GLU A 64 3.01 -11.97 0.12
C GLU A 64 4.30 -12.72 0.51
N GLU A 65 5.46 -12.15 0.23
CA GLU A 65 6.75 -12.73 0.61
C GLU A 65 6.93 -12.81 2.14
N ALA A 66 6.55 -11.79 2.91
CA ALA A 66 6.68 -11.82 4.37
C ALA A 66 5.72 -12.82 5.03
N ASP A 67 4.46 -12.87 4.58
CA ASP A 67 3.42 -13.74 5.12
C ASP A 67 3.69 -15.23 4.77
N TYR A 68 4.38 -15.51 3.66
CA TYR A 68 4.62 -16.89 3.17
C TYR A 68 6.09 -17.36 3.20
N ARG A 69 7.09 -16.49 3.28
CA ARG A 69 8.53 -16.83 3.18
C ARG A 69 9.42 -16.32 4.33
N LEU A 70 8.86 -15.63 5.34
CA LEU A 70 9.54 -15.25 6.60
C LEU A 70 10.87 -14.48 6.43
N ALA A 71 11.10 -13.82 5.29
CA ALA A 71 12.32 -13.05 5.03
C ALA A 71 11.99 -11.55 4.96
N PHE A 72 12.68 -10.74 5.75
CA PHE A 72 12.50 -9.28 5.74
C PHE A 72 13.80 -8.55 6.11
N SER A 73 14.09 -7.41 5.47
CA SER A 73 15.25 -6.55 5.74
C SER A 73 14.83 -5.18 6.28
N GLU A 74 15.68 -4.55 7.09
CA GLU A 74 15.44 -3.21 7.65
C GLU A 74 15.24 -2.14 6.56
N GLU A 75 16.00 -2.24 5.48
CA GLU A 75 15.90 -1.39 4.29
C GLU A 75 14.53 -1.54 3.62
N GLY A 76 14.02 -2.77 3.52
CA GLY A 76 12.67 -3.07 3.03
C GLY A 76 11.58 -2.43 3.89
N ALA A 77 11.70 -2.46 5.23
CA ALA A 77 10.75 -1.78 6.13
C ALA A 77 10.69 -0.29 5.87
N THR A 78 11.87 0.31 5.83
CA THR A 78 12.00 1.76 5.70
C THR A 78 11.42 2.24 4.36
N SER A 79 11.67 1.49 3.29
CA SER A 79 11.10 1.76 1.97
C SER A 79 9.57 1.66 1.98
N VAL A 80 9.01 0.60 2.56
CA VAL A 80 7.55 0.40 2.63
C VAL A 80 6.86 1.50 3.44
N ILE A 81 7.42 1.89 4.59
CA ILE A 81 6.86 2.95 5.43
C ILE A 81 6.86 4.28 4.68
N THR A 82 7.98 4.62 4.05
CA THR A 82 8.12 5.86 3.27
C THR A 82 7.13 5.90 2.11
N GLY A 83 6.98 4.79 1.38
CA GLY A 83 5.99 4.66 0.30
C GLY A 83 4.55 4.81 0.82
N ALA A 84 4.24 4.21 1.96
CA ALA A 84 2.92 4.29 2.59
C ALA A 84 2.53 5.72 2.96
N GLU A 85 3.45 6.49 3.54
CA GLU A 85 3.22 7.90 3.90
C GLU A 85 2.96 8.77 2.68
N LYS A 86 3.79 8.63 1.63
CA LYS A 86 3.59 9.35 0.36
C LYS A 86 2.24 9.02 -0.26
N PHE A 87 1.88 7.73 -0.28
CA PHE A 87 0.62 7.27 -0.84
C PHE A 87 -0.59 7.82 -0.06
N LEU A 88 -0.53 7.78 1.28
CA LEU A 88 -1.58 8.33 2.14
C LEU A 88 -1.79 9.83 1.88
N ASN A 89 -0.70 10.61 1.84
CA ASN A 89 -0.77 12.05 1.60
C ASN A 89 -1.35 12.37 0.22
N LYS A 90 -0.97 11.60 -0.81
CA LYS A 90 -1.55 11.75 -2.16
C LYS A 90 -3.03 11.40 -2.17
N ALA A 91 -3.42 10.31 -1.52
CA ALA A 91 -4.82 9.90 -1.41
C ALA A 91 -5.67 10.97 -0.72
N LYS A 92 -5.18 11.54 0.38
CA LYS A 92 -5.80 12.68 1.08
C LYS A 92 -5.98 13.88 0.17
N SER A 93 -4.96 14.24 -0.61
CA SER A 93 -5.03 15.35 -1.58
C SER A 93 -6.10 15.11 -2.66
N ILE A 94 -6.16 13.91 -3.22
CA ILE A 94 -7.17 13.52 -4.23
C ILE A 94 -8.59 13.57 -3.65
N LEU A 95 -8.75 13.08 -2.41
CA LEU A 95 -10.03 13.03 -1.71
C LEU A 95 -10.42 14.37 -1.06
N LYS A 96 -9.51 15.34 -1.01
CA LYS A 96 -9.67 16.65 -0.36
C LYS A 96 -10.04 16.53 1.13
N ILE A 97 -9.29 15.70 1.86
CA ILE A 97 -9.45 15.46 3.30
C ILE A 97 -8.10 15.66 4.02
N GLU A 98 -8.13 16.17 5.25
CA GLU A 98 -6.93 16.48 6.06
C GLU A 98 -6.37 15.29 6.83
#